data_AF-A0A951YS44-F1
#
_entry.id   AF-A0A951YS44-F1
#
_cell.length_a   1.000
_cell.length_b   1.000
_cell.length_c   1.000
_cell.angle_alpha   90.00
_cell.angle_beta   90.00
_cell.angle_gamma   90.00
#
_symmetry.space_group_name_H-M   'P 1'
#
loop_
_entity.id
_entity.type
_entity.pdbx_description
1 polymer ?
#
loop_
_entity_poly.entity_id
_entity_poly.type
_entity_poly.pdbx_seq_one_letter_code
_entity_poly.pdbx_strand_id
1 'polypeptide(L)'
;MRQFFVKHKKRIVVWLALLLLAFPMRVDCGRIGYACATAPDDNGYYYTHFDIQPFAVTLLEAIVQTDLPFRYASIEEAHYIGAP
;
A
#
# COMPACT_ATOMS: atom_id res chain seq x y z
N MET A 1 6.08 -19.69 37.14
CA MET A 1 5.40 -20.01 35.85
C MET A 1 4.64 -18.82 35.23
N ARG A 2 4.01 -17.92 36.01
CA ARG A 2 3.22 -16.77 35.48
C ARG A 2 4.02 -15.72 34.68
N GLN A 3 5.30 -15.50 35.03
CA GLN A 3 6.17 -14.49 34.39
C GLN A 3 6.61 -14.87 32.96
N PHE A 4 6.76 -16.16 32.66
CA PHE A 4 7.18 -16.64 31.34
C PHE A 4 6.09 -16.41 30.28
N PHE A 5 4.83 -16.66 30.66
CA PHE A 5 3.67 -16.47 29.79
C PHE A 5 3.43 -14.98 29.43
N VAL A 6 3.69 -14.06 30.37
CA VAL A 6 3.58 -12.61 30.13
C VAL A 6 4.71 -12.12 29.21
N LYS A 7 5.94 -12.62 29.38
CA LYS A 7 7.07 -12.28 28.51
C LYS A 7 6.84 -12.73 27.07
N HIS A 8 6.25 -13.91 26.87
CA HIS A 8 5.84 -14.39 25.54
C HIS A 8 4.66 -13.62 24.97
N LYS A 9 3.63 -13.28 25.77
CA LYS A 9 2.53 -12.42 25.32
C LYS A 9 3.01 -11.07 24.79
N LYS A 10 3.94 -10.41 25.49
CA LYS A 10 4.51 -9.13 25.02
C LYS A 10 5.26 -9.29 23.70
N ARG A 11 6.03 -10.37 23.53
CA ARG A 11 6.71 -10.65 22.25
C ARG A 11 5.72 -10.90 21.12
N ILE A 12 4.65 -11.66 21.37
CA ILE A 12 3.60 -11.94 20.38
C ILE A 12 2.91 -10.64 19.95
N VAL A 13 2.57 -9.76 20.90
CA VAL A 13 1.97 -8.46 20.58
C VAL A 13 2.89 -7.61 19.69
N VAL A 14 4.19 -7.57 20.00
CA VAL A 14 5.17 -6.85 19.19
C VAL A 14 5.29 -7.44 17.78
N TRP A 15 5.34 -8.77 17.65
CA TRP A 15 5.36 -9.43 16.36
C TRP A 15 4.09 -9.17 15.53
N LEU A 16 2.92 -9.21 16.16
CA LEU A 16 1.66 -8.89 15.50
C LEU A 16 1.62 -7.44 15.02
N ALA A 17 2.09 -6.50 15.84
CA ALA A 17 2.17 -5.10 15.46
C ALA A 17 3.13 -4.89 14.26
N LEU A 18 4.30 -5.56 14.28
CA LEU A 18 5.25 -5.52 13.16
C LEU A 18 4.65 -6.10 11.87
N LEU A 19 3.91 -7.21 11.95
CA LEU A 19 3.24 -7.80 10.80
C LEU A 19 2.16 -6.89 10.24
N LEU A 20 1.39 -6.22 11.10
CA LEU A 20 0.41 -5.21 10.70
C LEU A 20 1.08 -4.01 10.01
N LEU A 21 2.19 -3.52 10.54
CA LEU A 21 2.95 -2.41 9.96
C LEU A 21 3.59 -2.77 8.62
N ALA A 22 4.06 -4.01 8.48
CA ALA A 22 4.64 -4.54 7.25
C ALA A 22 3.59 -5.00 6.23
N PHE A 23 2.31 -4.98 6.59
CA PHE A 23 1.22 -5.46 5.73
C PHE A 23 1.21 -4.68 4.41
N PRO A 24 1.18 -5.36 3.26
CA PRO A 24 1.17 -4.72 1.96
C PRO A 24 -0.17 -4.04 1.72
N MET A 25 -0.15 -2.72 1.55
CA MET A 25 -1.29 -1.90 1.18
C MET A 25 -1.14 -1.48 -0.27
N ARG A 26 -2.21 -1.64 -1.05
CA ARG A 26 -2.32 -1.03 -2.37
C ARG A 26 -2.65 0.45 -2.17
N VAL A 27 -1.84 1.33 -2.72
CA VAL A 27 -2.15 2.75 -2.85
C VAL A 27 -2.10 3.13 -4.32
N ASP A 28 -3.16 3.75 -4.79
CA ASP A 28 -3.21 4.27 -6.15
C ASP A 28 -2.46 5.62 -6.16
N CYS A 29 -1.59 5.84 -7.14
CA CYS A 29 -0.83 7.08 -7.32
C CYS A 29 -0.10 7.66 -6.09
N GLY A 30 0.57 6.83 -5.30
CA GLY A 30 1.35 7.31 -4.14
C GLY A 30 0.53 7.94 -3.02
N ARG A 31 -0.82 7.87 -3.04
CA ARG A 31 -1.65 8.44 -1.99
C ARG A 31 -2.97 7.70 -1.80
N ILE A 32 -3.33 7.41 -0.54
CA ILE A 32 -4.62 6.77 -0.25
C ILE A 32 -5.78 7.65 -0.73
N GLY A 33 -6.71 7.05 -1.45
CA GLY A 33 -7.95 7.69 -1.88
C GLY A 33 -7.84 8.45 -3.21
N TYR A 34 -6.70 8.37 -3.89
CA TYR A 34 -6.50 8.97 -5.20
C TYR A 34 -6.41 7.88 -6.24
N ALA A 35 -7.41 7.75 -7.10
CA ALA A 35 -7.26 6.95 -8.32
C ALA A 35 -6.67 7.85 -9.41
N CYS A 36 -5.60 7.41 -10.08
CA CYS A 36 -5.26 7.97 -11.39
C CYS A 36 -5.27 6.90 -12.45
N ALA A 37 -5.91 7.27 -13.54
CA ALA A 37 -5.78 6.64 -14.83
C ALA A 37 -5.06 7.63 -15.75
N THR A 38 -4.24 7.12 -16.65
CA THR A 38 -3.79 7.89 -17.80
C THR A 38 -4.96 8.16 -18.75
N ALA A 39 -4.83 9.19 -19.58
CA ALA A 39 -5.79 9.42 -20.65
C ALA A 39 -5.82 8.20 -21.60
N PRO A 40 -6.98 7.85 -22.17
CA PRO A 40 -7.06 6.76 -23.14
C PRO A 40 -6.10 7.00 -24.31
N ASP A 41 -5.36 5.97 -24.71
CA ASP A 41 -4.52 6.00 -25.90
C ASP A 41 -5.35 5.90 -27.19
N ASP A 42 -4.71 6.10 -28.35
CA ASP A 42 -5.35 5.98 -29.67
C ASP A 42 -5.91 4.57 -29.94
N ASN A 43 -5.47 3.57 -29.17
CA ASN A 43 -5.92 2.19 -29.24
C ASN A 43 -7.07 1.89 -28.26
N GLY A 44 -7.54 2.87 -27.47
CA GLY A 44 -8.63 2.71 -26.51
C GLY A 44 -8.22 2.09 -25.16
N TYR A 45 -6.93 2.04 -24.81
CA TYR A 45 -6.45 1.60 -23.50
C TYR A 45 -6.24 2.78 -22.55
N TYR A 46 -6.65 2.63 -21.29
CA TYR A 46 -6.15 3.46 -20.20
C TYR A 46 -5.27 2.64 -19.26
N TYR A 47 -4.25 3.26 -18.71
CA TYR A 47 -3.33 2.62 -17.77
C TYR A 47 -3.58 3.15 -16.37
N THR A 48 -3.77 2.23 -15.42
CA THR A 48 -3.90 2.53 -14.00
C THR A 48 -2.58 2.22 -13.32
N HIS A 49 -2.03 3.20 -12.59
CA HIS A 49 -0.79 3.01 -11.83
C HIS A 49 -1.10 2.88 -10.34
N PHE A 50 -0.58 1.83 -9.72
CA PHE A 50 -0.70 1.61 -8.29
C PHE A 50 0.59 1.05 -7.70
N ASP A 51 0.89 1.52 -6.49
CA ASP A 51 2.03 1.09 -5.72
C ASP A 51 1.58 0.19 -4.57
N ILE A 52 2.41 -0.81 -4.26
CA ILE A 52 2.27 -1.64 -3.07
C ILE A 52 3.29 -1.13 -2.06
N GLN A 53 2.83 -0.69 -0.89
CA GLN A 53 3.70 -0.17 0.15
C GLN A 53 3.31 -0.70 1.53
N PRO A 54 4.21 -0.64 2.53
CA PRO A 54 3.87 -1.05 3.89
C PRO A 54 2.84 -0.11 4.49
N PHE A 55 1.89 -0.65 5.26
CA PHE A 55 0.94 0.14 6.04
C PHE A 55 1.63 1.23 6.89
N ALA A 56 2.81 0.93 7.43
CA ALA A 56 3.62 1.91 8.17
C ALA A 56 3.96 3.16 7.35
N VAL A 57 4.32 3.00 6.08
CA VAL A 57 4.65 4.12 5.18
C VAL A 57 3.40 4.91 4.90
N THR A 58 2.31 4.22 4.56
CA THR A 58 1.03 4.87 4.31
C THR A 58 0.55 5.71 5.50
N LEU A 59 0.73 5.22 6.73
CA LEU A 59 0.41 5.96 7.95
C LEU A 59 1.29 7.21 8.10
N LEU A 60 2.59 7.10 7.81
CA LEU A 60 3.53 8.22 7.88
C LEU A 60 3.21 9.29 6.83
N GLU A 61 2.90 8.90 5.60
CA GLU A 61 2.49 9.85 4.54
C GLU A 61 1.19 10.57 4.90
N ALA A 62 0.23 9.89 5.54
CA ALA A 62 -0.99 10.52 6.02
C ALA A 62 -0.71 11.58 7.11
N ILE A 63 0.30 11.36 7.97
CA ILE A 63 0.66 12.27 9.05
C ILE A 63 1.51 13.44 8.55
N VAL A 64 2.53 13.16 7.75
CA VAL A 64 3.52 14.15 7.27
C VAL A 64 3.02 14.87 6.02
N GLN A 65 2.00 14.33 5.35
CA GLN A 65 1.43 14.80 4.07
C GLN A 65 2.42 14.83 2.91
N THR A 66 3.56 14.15 3.05
CA THR A 66 4.61 14.01 2.03
C THR A 66 4.56 12.64 1.40
N ASP A 67 5.03 12.55 0.17
CA ASP A 67 5.21 11.30 -0.57
C ASP A 67 6.56 10.66 -0.20
N LEU A 68 6.55 9.42 0.27
CA LEU A 68 7.75 8.69 0.67
C LEU A 68 8.13 7.68 -0.43
N PRO A 69 9.39 7.63 -0.87
CA PRO A 69 9.81 6.74 -1.95
C PRO A 69 9.86 5.24 -1.55
N PHE A 70 9.36 4.87 -0.37
CA PHE A 70 9.46 3.50 0.15
C PHE A 70 8.26 2.66 -0.29
N ARG A 71 8.49 1.81 -1.28
CA ARG A 71 7.48 0.93 -1.87
C ARG A 71 8.03 -0.49 -2.02
N TYR A 72 7.17 -1.50 -1.87
CA TYR A 72 7.51 -2.89 -2.16
C TYR A 72 7.48 -3.18 -3.66
N ALA A 73 6.48 -2.65 -4.36
CA ALA A 73 6.34 -2.81 -5.82
C ALA A 73 5.57 -1.62 -6.41
N SER A 74 5.80 -1.38 -7.70
CA SER A 74 5.03 -0.44 -8.51
C SER A 74 4.48 -1.20 -9.70
N ILE A 75 3.18 -1.12 -9.93
CA ILE A 75 2.48 -1.92 -10.94
C ILE A 75 1.67 -0.97 -11.83
N GLU A 76 1.64 -1.31 -13.10
CA GLU A 76 0.85 -0.65 -14.13
C GLU A 76 -0.09 -1.68 -14.77
N GLU A 77 -1.39 -1.42 -14.70
CA GLU A 77 -2.44 -2.26 -15.28
C GLU A 77 -3.05 -1.54 -16.49
N ALA A 78 -3.00 -2.18 -17.66
CA ALA A 78 -3.67 -1.71 -18.86
C ALA A 78 -5.12 -2.20 -18.88
N HIS A 79 -6.07 -1.29 -19.06
CA HIS A 79 -7.48 -1.58 -19.19
C HIS A 79 -7.99 -1.10 -20.54
N TYR A 80 -8.62 -2.02 -21.27
CA TYR A 80 -9.21 -1.70 -22.56
C TYR A 80 -10.61 -1.12 -22.36
N ILE A 81 -10.81 0.12 -22.83
CA ILE A 81 -12.13 0.71 -22.99
C ILE A 81 -12.63 0.21 -24.34
N GLY A 82 -13.23 -0.97 -24.35
CA GLY A 82 -13.98 -1.39 -25.53
C GLY A 82 -14.95 -0.29 -25.90
N ALA A 83 -14.87 0.20 -27.15
CA ALA A 83 -15.97 0.94 -27.73
C ALA A 83 -17.26 0.10 -27.55
N PRO A 84 -18.41 0.73 -27.24
CA PRO A 84 -19.68 0.01 -27.12
C PRO A 84 -20.02 -0.78 -28.39
#